data_AF-A0A7T5EZA5-F1
#
_entry.id   AF-A0A7T5EZA5-F1
#
_cell.length_a   1.000
_cell.length_b   1.000
_cell.length_c   1.000
_cell.angle_alpha   90.00
_cell.angle_beta   90.00
_cell.angle_gamma   90.00
#
_symmetry.space_group_name_H-M   'P 1'
#
loop_
_entity.id
_entity.type
_entity.pdbx_description
1 polymer ?
#
loop_
_entity_poly.entity_id
_entity_poly.type
_entity_poly.pdbx_seq_one_letter_code
_entity_poly.pdbx_strand_id
1 'polypeptide(L)'
;MGWLYFELVDMLVVIFLIWFVVRTIKKNRIPGTPEERRQRQEKAKAQLRVIGHDLKSSFRDMLALTPGWVRLYYITGLPNVKKGYIRVQKSTRPQTIVVGRNEVKVTGVQWVEQSKRSLGRAALDAGFGDLVGDLPGAVVGALIGGRRRNNSVSVMTTELNGIEMSVYFRTTPKEHQKLVSLL
;
A
#
# COMPACT_ATOMS: atom_id res chain seq x y z
N MET A 1 -3.80 -21.68 -14.25
CA MET A 1 -4.29 -22.51 -13.12
C MET A 1 -3.33 -22.55 -11.91
N GLY A 2 -2.09 -22.02 -11.97
CA GLY A 2 -1.13 -22.12 -10.85
C GLY A 2 -1.30 -21.14 -9.69
N TRP A 3 -2.10 -20.06 -9.84
CA TRP A 3 -2.17 -18.98 -8.85
C TRP A 3 -3.05 -19.29 -7.62
N LEU A 4 -4.09 -20.10 -7.79
CA LEU A 4 -4.95 -20.56 -6.69
C LEU A 4 -4.25 -21.57 -5.77
N TYR A 5 -3.23 -22.27 -6.28
CA TYR A 5 -2.49 -23.26 -5.49
C TYR A 5 -1.60 -22.61 -4.44
N PHE A 6 -1.05 -21.42 -4.70
CA PHE A 6 -0.09 -20.79 -3.80
C PHE A 6 -0.78 -20.28 -2.52
N GLU A 7 -1.94 -19.62 -2.62
CA GLU A 7 -2.70 -19.17 -1.44
C GLU A 7 -3.24 -20.32 -0.59
N LEU A 8 -3.60 -21.44 -1.22
CA LEU A 8 -4.09 -22.63 -0.53
C LEU A 8 -2.98 -23.32 0.27
N VAL A 9 -1.76 -23.35 -0.25
CA VAL A 9 -0.60 -23.93 0.45
C VAL A 9 -0.24 -23.09 1.68
N ASP A 10 -0.21 -21.76 1.57
CA ASP A 10 0.08 -20.89 2.71
C ASP A 10 -0.97 -21.00 3.84
N MET A 11 -2.26 -21.08 3.48
CA MET A 11 -3.32 -21.31 4.48
C MET A 11 -3.14 -22.65 5.20
N LEU A 12 -2.81 -23.72 4.47
CA LEU A 12 -2.61 -25.04 5.04
C LEU A 12 -1.42 -25.07 6.00
N VAL A 13 -0.32 -24.37 5.69
CA VAL A 13 0.85 -24.26 6.57
C VAL A 13 0.49 -23.57 7.88
N VAL A 14 -0.28 -22.48 7.83
CA VAL A 14 -0.73 -21.75 9.03
C VAL A 14 -1.66 -22.62 9.89
N ILE A 15 -2.61 -23.31 9.28
CA ILE A 15 -3.53 -24.23 10.00
C ILE A 15 -2.72 -25.36 10.66
N PHE A 16 -1.72 -25.91 9.97
CA PHE A 16 -0.87 -26.97 10.49
C PHE A 16 -0.01 -26.51 11.66
N LEU A 17 0.57 -25.31 11.59
CA LEU A 17 1.34 -24.69 12.68
C LEU A 17 0.47 -24.46 13.92
N ILE A 18 -0.74 -23.93 13.76
CA ILE A 18 -1.69 -23.74 14.86
C ILE A 18 -2.04 -25.09 15.50
N TRP A 19 -2.34 -26.10 14.68
CA TRP A 19 -2.65 -27.45 15.17
C TRP A 19 -1.46 -28.09 15.90
N PHE A 20 -0.24 -27.93 15.38
CA PHE A 20 0.98 -28.47 15.98
C PHE A 20 1.28 -27.85 17.35
N VAL A 21 1.14 -26.53 17.48
CA VAL A 21 1.32 -25.83 18.77
C VAL A 21 0.29 -26.30 19.79
N VAL A 22 -1.00 -26.38 19.40
CA VAL A 22 -2.08 -26.86 20.28
C VAL A 22 -1.85 -28.32 20.72
N ARG A 23 -1.39 -29.18 19.81
CA ARG A 23 -1.07 -30.59 20.10
C ARG A 23 0.12 -30.72 21.07
N THR A 24 1.13 -29.88 20.91
CA THR A 24 2.32 -29.87 21.77
C THR A 24 1.97 -29.44 23.20
N ILE A 25 1.09 -28.45 23.36
CA ILE A 25 0.61 -28.01 24.68
C ILE A 25 -0.20 -29.11 25.38
N LYS A 26 -1.00 -29.91 24.64
CA LYS A 26 -1.79 -31.00 25.22
C LYS A 26 -0.97 -32.17 25.75
N LYS A 27 0.21 -32.45 25.16
CA LYS A 27 1.05 -33.60 25.55
C LYS A 27 1.85 -33.37 26.83
N ASN A 28 2.18 -32.12 27.16
CA ASN A 28 2.91 -31.78 28.39
C ASN A 28 1.96 -31.54 29.57
N ARG A 29 1.21 -32.58 30.00
CA ARG A 29 0.50 -32.55 31.29
C ARG A 29 1.52 -32.65 32.43
N ILE A 30 1.95 -31.49 32.92
CA ILE A 30 2.86 -31.39 34.06
C ILE A 30 2.08 -31.76 35.34
N PRO A 31 2.59 -32.68 36.19
CA PRO A 31 1.99 -32.95 37.48
C PRO A 31 2.14 -31.72 38.40
N GLY A 32 1.07 -31.37 39.09
CA GLY A 32 0.99 -30.18 39.95
C GLY A 32 -0.37 -30.12 40.64
N THR A 33 -0.43 -29.40 41.76
CA THR A 33 -1.63 -29.28 42.59
C THR A 33 -2.73 -28.48 41.86
N PRO A 34 -4.02 -28.64 42.22
CA PRO A 34 -5.11 -27.95 41.55
C PRO A 34 -4.96 -26.42 41.51
N GLU A 35 -4.37 -25.83 42.55
CA GLU A 35 -4.15 -24.38 42.65
C GLU A 35 -3.03 -23.87 41.71
N GLU A 36 -1.90 -24.59 41.65
CA GLU A 36 -0.83 -24.27 40.71
C GLU A 36 -1.30 -24.38 39.26
N ARG A 37 -2.19 -25.33 38.96
CA ARG A 37 -2.81 -25.45 37.63
C ARG A 37 -3.66 -24.23 37.28
N ARG A 38 -4.42 -23.67 38.23
CA ARG A 38 -5.23 -22.45 37.99
C ARG A 38 -4.35 -21.23 37.74
N GLN A 39 -3.34 -20.99 38.59
CA GLN A 39 -2.43 -19.85 38.41
C GLN A 39 -1.64 -19.94 37.10
N ARG A 40 -1.16 -21.14 36.72
CA ARG A 40 -0.45 -21.33 35.45
C ARG A 40 -1.38 -21.20 34.24
N GLN A 41 -2.63 -21.66 34.34
CA GLN A 41 -3.63 -21.46 33.28
C GLN A 41 -3.95 -19.97 33.08
N GLU A 42 -4.07 -19.19 34.15
CA GLU A 42 -4.28 -17.74 34.02
C GLU A 42 -3.08 -17.03 33.41
N LYS A 43 -1.85 -17.36 33.84
CA LYS A 43 -0.62 -16.81 33.25
C LYS A 43 -0.48 -17.18 31.77
N ALA A 44 -0.72 -18.45 31.41
CA ALA A 44 -0.69 -18.90 30.03
C ALA A 44 -1.76 -18.23 29.17
N LYS A 45 -2.97 -18.04 29.71
CA LYS A 45 -4.08 -17.36 29.02
C LYS A 45 -3.80 -15.86 28.84
N ALA A 46 -3.16 -15.21 29.80
CA ALA A 46 -2.71 -13.82 29.68
C ALA A 46 -1.61 -13.68 28.63
N GLN A 47 -0.59 -14.55 28.64
CA GLN A 47 0.47 -14.56 27.62
C GLN A 47 -0.08 -14.84 26.21
N LEU A 48 -0.99 -15.80 26.07
CA LEU A 48 -1.66 -16.09 24.80
C LEU A 48 -2.50 -14.90 24.28
N ARG A 49 -3.10 -14.09 25.17
CA ARG A 49 -3.83 -12.88 24.77
C ARG A 49 -2.89 -11.80 24.23
N VAL A 50 -1.73 -11.60 24.86
CA VAL A 50 -0.72 -10.63 24.41
C VAL A 50 -0.15 -11.06 23.06
N ILE A 51 0.29 -12.32 22.94
CA ILE A 51 0.82 -12.88 21.68
C ILE A 51 -0.26 -12.86 20.59
N GLY A 52 -1.50 -13.22 20.91
CA GLY A 52 -2.60 -13.20 19.95
C GLY A 52 -2.98 -11.81 19.45
N HIS A 53 -2.83 -10.78 20.28
CA HIS A 53 -3.03 -9.39 19.86
C HIS A 53 -1.92 -8.94 18.91
N ASP A 54 -0.68 -9.22 19.27
CA ASP A 54 0.52 -8.82 18.51
C ASP A 54 0.60 -9.54 17.16
N LEU A 55 0.35 -10.85 17.14
CA LEU A 55 0.31 -11.65 15.92
C LEU A 55 -0.84 -11.21 15.01
N LYS A 56 -1.99 -10.81 15.57
CA LYS A 56 -3.13 -10.34 14.77
C LYS A 56 -2.86 -8.95 14.19
N SER A 57 -2.14 -8.06 14.88
CA SER A 57 -1.67 -6.81 14.28
C SER A 57 -0.66 -7.08 13.18
N SER A 58 0.38 -7.90 13.42
CA SER A 58 1.36 -8.23 12.39
C SER A 58 0.75 -8.93 11.18
N PHE A 59 -0.20 -9.84 11.37
CA PHE A 59 -0.90 -10.52 10.28
C PHE A 59 -1.87 -9.60 9.54
N ARG A 60 -2.44 -8.59 10.22
CA ARG A 60 -3.27 -7.55 9.60
C ARG A 60 -2.42 -6.56 8.82
N ASP A 61 -1.24 -6.23 9.31
CA ASP A 61 -0.24 -5.41 8.61
C ASP A 61 0.36 -6.17 7.43
N MET A 62 0.54 -7.49 7.56
CA MET A 62 1.03 -8.40 6.53
C MET A 62 -0.04 -8.77 5.47
N LEU A 63 -1.32 -8.89 5.83
CA LEU A 63 -2.43 -8.97 4.88
C LEU A 63 -2.80 -7.59 4.29
N ALA A 64 -2.45 -6.52 4.99
CA ALA A 64 -2.42 -5.16 4.46
C ALA A 64 -1.18 -4.86 3.61
N LEU A 65 -0.21 -5.80 3.51
CA LEU A 65 0.68 -5.96 2.35
C LEU A 65 -0.14 -6.49 1.16
N THR A 66 -1.07 -5.62 0.79
CA THR A 66 -1.46 -5.20 -0.54
C THR A 66 -1.61 -6.29 -1.60
N PRO A 67 -2.77 -6.39 -2.28
CA PRO A 67 -2.73 -6.84 -3.68
C PRO A 67 -1.60 -6.06 -4.34
N GLY A 68 -0.68 -6.74 -5.04
CA GLY A 68 0.51 -6.15 -5.69
C GLY A 68 0.18 -5.15 -6.80
N TRP A 69 -1.01 -4.54 -6.74
CA TRP A 69 -1.57 -3.61 -7.66
C TRP A 69 -2.63 -2.71 -7.00
N VAL A 70 -2.77 -1.49 -7.52
CA VAL A 70 -3.83 -0.54 -7.19
C VAL A 70 -4.49 -0.06 -8.49
N ARG A 71 -5.82 0.12 -8.48
CA ARG A 71 -6.56 0.68 -9.62
C ARG A 71 -6.74 2.17 -9.39
N LEU A 72 -6.13 3.00 -10.23
CA LEU A 72 -6.17 4.46 -10.13
C LEU A 72 -6.72 5.07 -11.41
N TYR A 73 -7.36 6.24 -11.29
CA TYR A 73 -7.78 6.98 -12.47
C TYR A 73 -6.60 7.83 -12.97
N TYR A 74 -5.99 7.39 -14.07
CA TYR A 74 -4.90 8.08 -14.72
C TYR A 74 -5.41 9.29 -15.51
N ILE A 75 -4.74 10.43 -15.29
CA ILE A 75 -5.06 11.70 -15.93
C ILE A 75 -4.14 11.89 -17.15
N THR A 76 -2.82 11.92 -16.93
CA THR A 76 -1.80 12.19 -17.97
C THR A 76 -0.37 11.96 -17.42
N GLY A 77 0.66 12.05 -18.28
CA GLY A 77 2.08 12.08 -17.93
C GLY A 77 2.95 11.05 -18.65
N LEU A 78 2.42 9.84 -18.92
CA LEU A 78 3.12 8.78 -19.64
C LEU A 78 2.71 8.72 -21.12
N PRO A 79 3.67 8.56 -22.05
CA PRO A 79 3.36 8.31 -23.45
C PRO A 79 2.66 6.96 -23.60
N ASN A 80 1.76 6.87 -24.58
CA ASN A 80 1.02 5.64 -24.93
C ASN A 80 0.08 5.08 -23.83
N VAL A 81 -0.22 5.87 -22.79
CA VAL A 81 -1.24 5.51 -21.79
C VAL A 81 -2.47 6.40 -21.99
N LYS A 82 -3.64 5.78 -22.19
CA LYS A 82 -4.91 6.51 -22.34
C LYS A 82 -5.46 6.91 -20.98
N LYS A 83 -6.07 8.10 -20.91
CA LYS A 83 -6.82 8.58 -19.74
C LYS A 83 -7.90 7.57 -19.31
N GLY A 84 -8.01 7.29 -18.02
CA GLY A 84 -9.01 6.35 -17.49
C GLY A 84 -8.52 5.54 -16.29
N TYR A 85 -9.32 4.57 -15.85
CA TYR A 85 -8.89 3.69 -14.76
C TYR A 85 -7.86 2.67 -15.26
N ILE A 86 -6.66 2.75 -14.71
CA ILE A 86 -5.56 1.84 -15.02
C ILE A 86 -5.09 1.11 -13.77
N ARG A 87 -4.42 0.00 -13.99
CA ARG A 87 -3.79 -0.80 -12.95
C ARG A 87 -2.33 -0.39 -12.84
N VAL A 88 -1.92 0.00 -11.64
CA VAL A 88 -0.53 0.23 -11.26
C VAL A 88 -0.09 -0.97 -10.45
N GLN A 89 1.02 -1.61 -10.81
CA GLN A 89 1.53 -2.81 -10.15
C GLN A 89 2.94 -2.59 -9.63
N LYS A 90 3.29 -3.27 -8.54
CA LYS A 90 4.67 -3.34 -8.07
C LYS A 90 5.51 -4.12 -9.10
N SER A 91 6.67 -3.59 -9.49
CA SER A 91 7.63 -4.34 -10.31
C SER A 91 8.50 -5.25 -9.45
N THR A 92 9.26 -6.13 -10.10
CA THR A 92 10.29 -6.96 -9.46
C THR A 92 11.53 -6.14 -9.08
N ARG A 93 11.76 -5.00 -9.76
CA ARG A 93 12.89 -4.12 -9.51
C ARG A 93 12.55 -3.09 -8.42
N PRO A 94 13.51 -2.69 -7.56
CA PRO A 94 13.27 -1.69 -6.53
C PRO A 94 12.90 -0.34 -7.15
N GLN A 95 12.01 0.41 -6.50
CA GLN A 95 11.57 1.75 -6.94
C GLN A 95 11.02 1.78 -8.38
N THR A 96 10.48 0.66 -8.88
CA THR A 96 9.85 0.62 -10.19
C THR A 96 8.45 0.05 -10.08
N ILE A 97 7.57 0.55 -10.93
CA ILE A 97 6.19 0.13 -11.02
C ILE A 97 5.81 -0.07 -12.47
N VAL A 98 4.80 -0.90 -12.67
CA VAL A 98 4.20 -1.13 -13.99
C VAL A 98 2.90 -0.34 -14.06
N VAL A 99 2.86 0.63 -14.97
CA VAL A 99 1.68 1.46 -15.26
C VAL A 99 1.14 1.06 -16.63
N GLY A 100 0.09 0.24 -16.64
CA GLY A 100 -0.42 -0.33 -17.90
C GLY A 100 0.57 -1.34 -18.51
N ARG A 101 1.29 -0.93 -19.56
CA ARG A 101 2.34 -1.74 -20.22
C ARG A 101 3.75 -1.16 -20.05
N ASN A 102 3.87 0.01 -19.41
CA ASN A 102 5.14 0.69 -19.23
C ASN A 102 5.70 0.37 -17.85
N GLU A 103 6.94 -0.09 -17.78
CA GLU A 103 7.70 -0.17 -16.54
C GLU A 103 8.46 1.14 -16.36
N VAL A 104 8.26 1.82 -15.23
CA VAL A 104 8.82 3.14 -14.96
C VAL A 104 9.48 3.15 -13.61
N LYS A 105 10.62 3.83 -13.51
CA LYS A 105 11.31 4.07 -12.24
C LYS A 105 10.70 5.28 -11.58
N VAL A 106 10.36 5.17 -10.30
CA VAL A 106 9.71 6.23 -9.54
C VAL A 106 10.75 6.92 -8.68
N THR A 107 10.89 8.23 -8.88
CA THR A 107 11.82 9.06 -8.11
C THR A 107 11.11 9.80 -6.96
N GLY A 108 9.79 10.01 -7.06
CA GLY A 108 9.02 10.62 -5.99
C GLY A 108 7.50 10.46 -6.16
N VAL A 109 6.77 10.55 -5.05
CA VAL A 109 5.29 10.58 -5.04
C VAL A 109 4.83 11.67 -4.08
N GLN A 110 3.94 12.53 -4.56
CA GLN A 110 3.34 13.61 -3.79
C GLN A 110 1.82 13.55 -3.87
N TRP A 111 1.16 13.92 -2.77
CA TRP A 111 -0.28 14.06 -2.71
C TRP A 111 -0.65 15.55 -2.68
N VAL A 112 -1.55 15.95 -3.57
CA VAL A 112 -2.04 17.33 -3.70
C VAL A 112 -3.55 17.32 -3.50
N GLU A 113 -4.02 18.00 -2.47
CA GLU A 113 -5.44 18.19 -2.22
C GLU A 113 -5.92 19.50 -2.86
N GLN A 114 -6.86 19.42 -3.82
CA GLN A 114 -7.46 20.61 -4.39
C GLN A 114 -8.41 21.24 -3.35
N SER A 115 -7.90 22.19 -2.56
CA SER A 115 -8.71 22.92 -1.59
C SER A 115 -9.74 23.78 -2.33
N LYS A 116 -10.99 23.80 -1.83
CA LYS A 116 -12.14 24.46 -2.45
C LYS A 116 -12.09 26.00 -2.45
N ARG A 117 -11.01 26.63 -1.98
CA ARG A 117 -10.94 28.08 -1.85
C ARG A 117 -9.60 28.61 -2.39
N SER A 118 -9.72 29.34 -3.50
CA SER A 118 -8.71 30.07 -4.28
C SER A 118 -7.98 29.27 -5.37
N LEU A 119 -8.52 29.44 -6.58
CA LEU A 119 -8.09 28.96 -7.89
C LEU A 119 -6.69 29.43 -8.35
N GLY A 120 -5.80 29.90 -7.46
CA GLY A 120 -4.55 30.54 -7.90
C GLY A 120 -3.36 30.53 -6.93
N ARG A 121 -3.41 29.87 -5.77
CA ARG A 121 -2.28 29.92 -4.81
C ARG A 121 -1.76 28.57 -4.27
N ALA A 122 -2.56 27.51 -4.29
CA ALA A 122 -2.14 26.24 -3.66
C ALA A 122 -1.14 25.40 -4.46
N ALA A 123 -0.82 25.76 -5.70
CA ALA A 123 0.15 25.04 -6.54
C ALA A 123 1.61 25.44 -6.28
N LEU A 124 1.85 26.46 -5.43
CA LEU A 124 3.18 27.03 -5.15
C LEU A 124 3.83 26.52 -3.85
N ASP A 125 3.05 26.07 -2.86
CA ASP A 125 3.58 25.80 -1.50
C ASP A 125 3.88 24.32 -1.20
N ALA A 126 3.56 23.40 -2.11
CA ALA A 126 3.91 21.98 -1.97
C ALA A 126 5.30 21.71 -2.58
N GLY A 127 6.31 22.35 -1.99
CA GLY A 127 7.66 22.50 -2.52
C GLY A 127 8.37 21.22 -2.97
N PHE A 128 9.02 21.33 -4.12
CA PHE A 128 10.35 20.77 -4.32
C PHE A 128 11.36 21.88 -3.98
N GLY A 129 12.06 21.72 -2.86
CA GLY A 129 13.39 22.30 -2.73
C GLY A 129 14.35 21.44 -3.54
N ASP A 130 15.17 22.08 -4.36
CA ASP A 130 16.27 21.50 -5.13
C ASP A 130 15.94 20.35 -6.10
N LEU A 131 15.37 20.66 -7.26
CA LEU A 131 15.80 20.09 -8.55
C LEU A 131 15.17 20.85 -9.72
N VAL A 132 15.94 21.84 -10.19
CA VAL A 132 16.19 22.24 -11.59
C VAL A 132 15.05 22.10 -12.61
N GLY A 133 14.72 23.23 -13.24
CA GLY A 133 14.43 23.25 -14.68
C GLY A 133 12.96 23.29 -15.07
N ASP A 134 12.39 24.50 -14.99
CA ASP A 134 11.55 25.10 -16.04
C ASP A 134 10.77 24.11 -16.93
N LEU A 135 9.70 23.45 -16.42
CA LEU A 135 8.66 22.72 -17.17
C LEU A 135 7.47 22.37 -16.23
N PRO A 136 6.27 22.06 -16.75
CA PRO A 136 5.03 22.82 -16.56
C PRO A 136 4.26 22.47 -15.27
N GLY A 137 4.73 22.98 -14.12
CA GLY A 137 4.00 22.88 -12.84
C GLY A 137 2.68 23.66 -12.76
N ALA A 138 2.38 24.52 -13.75
CA ALA A 138 1.24 25.44 -13.70
C ALA A 138 -0.12 24.89 -14.18
N VAL A 139 -0.19 23.69 -14.78
CA VAL A 139 -1.38 23.27 -15.57
C VAL A 139 -2.36 22.34 -14.83
N VAL A 140 -2.07 21.91 -13.60
CA VAL A 140 -2.95 20.96 -12.88
C VAL A 140 -4.28 21.59 -12.45
N GLY A 141 -4.31 22.92 -12.24
CA GLY A 141 -5.52 23.62 -11.77
C GLY A 141 -6.67 23.67 -12.77
N ALA A 142 -6.37 23.72 -14.08
CA ALA A 142 -7.36 23.92 -15.13
C ALA A 142 -7.88 22.59 -15.74
N LEU A 143 -7.10 21.50 -15.67
CA LEU A 143 -7.50 20.22 -16.28
C LEU A 143 -8.50 19.41 -15.44
N ILE A 144 -8.72 19.78 -14.17
CA ILE A 144 -9.67 19.13 -13.25
C ILE A 144 -11.02 19.85 -13.36
N GLY A 145 -11.55 19.94 -14.57
CA GLY A 145 -12.91 20.42 -14.82
C GLY A 145 -13.95 19.44 -14.24
N GLY A 146 -14.84 19.92 -13.38
CA GLY A 146 -16.09 19.25 -13.05
C GLY A 146 -16.24 18.77 -11.61
N ARG A 147 -16.73 19.68 -10.74
CA ARG A 147 -17.77 19.46 -9.72
C ARG A 147 -17.88 18.03 -9.14
N ARG A 148 -16.85 17.54 -8.45
CA ARG A 148 -16.98 16.34 -7.58
C ARG A 148 -16.26 16.53 -6.27
N ARG A 149 -16.85 15.95 -5.21
CA ARG A 149 -16.54 16.18 -3.79
C ARG A 149 -15.13 15.71 -3.36
N ASN A 150 -14.43 14.95 -4.19
CA ASN A 150 -13.11 14.37 -3.92
C ASN A 150 -12.16 14.69 -5.09
N ASN A 151 -11.40 15.77 -4.97
CA ASN A 151 -10.49 16.27 -6.01
C ASN A 151 -9.01 16.17 -5.60
N SER A 152 -8.66 15.14 -4.83
CA SER A 152 -7.25 14.90 -4.51
C SER A 152 -6.54 14.21 -5.69
N VAL A 153 -5.32 14.64 -5.95
CA VAL A 153 -4.48 14.18 -7.05
C VAL A 153 -3.16 13.70 -6.46
N SER A 154 -2.71 12.53 -6.89
CA SER A 154 -1.34 12.08 -6.63
C SER A 154 -0.49 12.40 -7.85
N VAL A 155 0.62 13.10 -7.63
CA VAL A 155 1.66 13.38 -8.62
C VAL A 155 2.80 12.40 -8.36
N MET A 156 3.29 11.75 -9.40
CA MET A 156 4.37 10.77 -9.30
C MET A 156 5.43 11.12 -10.32
N THR A 157 6.64 11.43 -9.85
CA THR A 157 7.78 11.70 -10.70
C THR A 157 8.40 10.38 -11.11
N THR A 158 8.51 10.18 -12.42
CA THR A 158 9.01 8.95 -13.02
C THR A 158 10.13 9.23 -14.01
N GLU A 159 11.09 8.33 -14.08
CA GLU A 159 12.16 8.34 -15.07
C GLU A 159 11.85 7.25 -16.12
N LEU A 160 11.75 7.65 -17.39
CA LEU A 160 11.62 6.75 -18.52
C LEU A 160 12.68 7.13 -19.56
N ASN A 161 13.59 6.20 -19.87
CA ASN A 161 14.68 6.42 -20.82
C ASN A 161 15.55 7.66 -20.51
N GLY A 162 15.80 7.95 -19.22
CA GLY A 162 16.59 9.10 -18.77
C GLY A 162 15.86 10.44 -18.81
N ILE A 163 14.56 10.44 -19.11
CA ILE A 163 13.72 11.65 -19.08
C ILE A 163 12.82 11.58 -17.83
N GLU A 164 12.90 12.60 -16.99
CA GLU A 164 12.00 12.76 -15.86
C GLU A 164 10.65 13.32 -16.32
N MET A 165 9.57 12.69 -15.87
CA MET A 165 8.20 13.04 -16.24
C MET A 165 7.29 12.94 -15.02
N SER A 166 6.36 13.88 -14.91
CA SER A 166 5.34 13.87 -13.86
C SER A 166 4.06 13.19 -14.32
N VAL A 167 3.67 12.15 -13.60
CA VAL A 167 2.48 11.34 -13.84
C VAL A 167 1.39 11.71 -12.86
N TYR A 168 0.19 11.98 -13.36
CA TYR A 168 -0.93 12.49 -12.58
C TYR A 168 -2.04 11.45 -12.46
N PHE A 169 -2.42 11.14 -11.21
CA PHE A 169 -3.53 10.24 -10.89
C PHE A 169 -4.57 10.96 -10.04
N ARG A 170 -5.84 10.74 -10.32
CA ARG A 170 -6.90 11.08 -9.37
C ARG A 170 -7.00 9.96 -8.34
N THR A 171 -6.83 10.31 -7.07
CA THR A 171 -6.70 9.34 -5.98
C THR A 171 -7.39 9.81 -4.72
N THR A 172 -7.96 8.89 -3.95
CA THR A 172 -8.36 9.12 -2.55
C THR A 172 -7.17 8.95 -1.59
N PRO A 173 -7.24 9.42 -0.33
CA PRO A 173 -6.16 9.24 0.64
C PRO A 173 -5.74 7.78 0.83
N LYS A 174 -6.72 6.85 0.84
CA LYS A 174 -6.48 5.41 0.96
C LYS A 174 -5.78 4.83 -0.27
N GLU A 175 -6.10 5.33 -1.46
CA GLU A 175 -5.48 4.90 -2.71
C GLU A 175 -4.06 5.44 -2.85
N HIS A 176 -3.81 6.67 -2.40
CA HIS A 176 -2.47 7.25 -2.35
C HIS A 176 -1.55 6.44 -1.41
N GLN A 177 -2.01 6.12 -0.20
CA GLN A 177 -1.25 5.25 0.72
C GLN A 177 -0.92 3.89 0.08
N LYS A 178 -1.87 3.30 -0.66
CA LYS A 178 -1.62 2.05 -1.40
C LYS A 178 -0.60 2.24 -2.53
N LEU A 179 -0.65 3.36 -3.26
CA LEU A 179 0.33 3.66 -4.30
C LEU A 179 1.74 3.77 -3.71
N VAL A 180 1.89 4.47 -2.57
CA VAL A 180 3.17 4.58 -1.87
C VAL A 180 3.67 3.22 -1.39
N SER A 181 2.79 2.33 -0.92
CA SER A 181 3.17 0.98 -0.49
C SER A 181 3.65 0.04 -1.61
N LEU A 182 3.46 0.42 -2.88
CA LEU A 182 3.96 -0.36 -4.02
C LEU A 182 5.43 -0.08 -4.35
N LEU A 183 5.99 1.01 -3.83
CA LEU A 183 7.41 1.38 -3.97
C LEU A 183 8.27 0.66 -2.94
#